data_AF-A0A510KTU9-F1
#
_entry.id   AF-A0A510KTU9-F1
#
_cell.length_a   1.000
_cell.length_b   1.000
_cell.length_c   1.000
_cell.angle_alpha   90.00
_cell.angle_beta   90.00
_cell.angle_gamma   90.00
#
_symmetry.space_group_name_H-M   'P 1'
#
loop_
_entity.id
_entity.type
_entity.pdbx_description
1 polymer ?
#
loop_
_entity_poly.entity_id
_entity_poly.type
_entity_poly.pdbx_seq_one_letter_code
_entity_poly.pdbx_strand_id
1 'polypeptide(L)'
;MGVLKKAKKKKIRKEIIEKAVTTKEIFKDENRKSKIMIMMSLSNLCKSYRNYFKIPKITDKNLESGDTKIEKITEEQTLWCTFSLEDIIQRSFRALTRLINEFEFEDLHNPEQTVIKDFKNEFIIVHFRKMFEQELMEIKSKFKIYSKTRYNTTETALHQMFIIFAYYKIFKREVEQRKFSKITGMYLKTLITKTNRKFKEIEEVIKENEKTDFEKDMLELLKFEEAGFKIKWAGYSRKQALKLRSRA
;
A
#
# COMPACT_ATOMS: atom_id res chain seq x y z
N MET A 1 41.58 21.07 12.97
CA MET A 1 40.24 20.43 12.84
C MET A 1 39.07 21.36 12.44
N GLY A 2 39.13 22.69 12.62
CA GLY A 2 37.98 23.60 12.38
C GLY A 2 37.66 23.94 10.90
N VAL A 3 38.66 24.00 10.02
CA VAL A 3 38.50 24.37 8.60
C VAL A 3 37.80 23.26 7.80
N LEU A 4 38.18 22.00 8.03
CA LEU A 4 37.52 20.82 7.46
C LEU A 4 36.04 20.72 7.85
N LYS A 5 35.68 21.07 9.09
CA LYS A 5 34.27 21.11 9.54
C LYS A 5 33.47 22.24 8.86
N LYS A 6 34.06 23.42 8.65
CA LYS A 6 33.42 24.54 7.93
C LYS A 6 33.21 24.23 6.44
N ALA A 7 34.19 23.62 5.78
CA ALA A 7 34.09 23.20 4.38
C ALA A 7 33.01 22.12 4.17
N LYS A 8 32.96 21.11 5.05
CA LYS A 8 31.89 20.09 5.03
C LYS A 8 30.50 20.72 5.20
N LYS A 9 30.32 21.66 6.15
CA LYS A 9 29.04 22.37 6.34
C LYS A 9 28.62 23.20 5.11
N LYS A 10 29.56 23.87 4.44
CA LYS A 10 29.27 24.62 3.20
C LYS A 10 28.85 23.69 2.05
N LYS A 11 29.51 22.54 1.88
CA LYS A 11 29.16 21.53 0.87
C LYS A 11 27.74 20.98 1.09
N ILE A 12 27.40 20.62 2.32
CA ILE A 12 26.06 20.15 2.69
C ILE A 12 24.99 21.22 2.42
N ARG A 13 25.24 22.48 2.79
CA ARG A 13 24.30 23.58 2.51
C ARG A 13 24.06 23.78 1.02
N LYS A 14 25.10 23.71 0.20
CA LYS A 14 24.99 23.84 -1.26
C LYS A 14 24.15 22.70 -1.86
N GLU A 15 24.40 21.47 -1.42
CA GLU A 15 23.65 20.28 -1.86
C GLU A 15 22.15 20.37 -1.47
N ILE A 16 21.83 20.89 -0.28
CA ILE A 16 20.44 21.12 0.14
C ILE A 16 19.76 22.18 -0.73
N ILE A 17 20.46 23.29 -1.03
CA ILE A 17 19.92 24.35 -1.88
C ILE A 17 19.66 23.83 -3.29
N GLU A 18 20.61 23.07 -3.87
CA GLU A 18 20.45 22.44 -5.18
C GLU A 18 19.22 21.51 -5.19
N LYS A 19 19.08 20.60 -4.20
CA LYS A 19 17.89 19.74 -4.06
C LYS A 19 16.58 20.53 -3.96
N ALA A 20 16.58 21.66 -3.25
CA ALA A 20 15.40 22.51 -3.10
C ALA A 20 15.02 23.22 -4.41
N VAL A 21 16.00 23.69 -5.18
CA VAL A 21 15.78 24.32 -6.50
C VAL A 21 15.22 23.30 -7.48
N THR A 22 15.84 22.11 -7.60
CA THR A 22 15.33 21.02 -8.45
C THR A 22 13.91 20.63 -8.07
N THR A 23 13.61 20.57 -6.76
CA THR A 23 12.24 20.30 -6.30
C THR A 23 11.27 21.37 -6.78
N LYS A 24 11.59 22.66 -6.63
CA LYS A 24 10.71 23.74 -7.11
C LYS A 24 10.43 23.64 -8.61
N GLU A 25 11.40 23.24 -9.41
CA GLU A 25 11.22 23.04 -10.85
C GLU A 25 10.31 21.85 -11.15
N ILE A 26 10.52 20.73 -10.47
CA ILE A 26 9.66 19.53 -10.59
C ILE A 26 8.21 19.85 -10.24
N PHE A 27 7.99 20.62 -9.17
CA PHE A 27 6.64 20.99 -8.73
C PHE A 27 5.96 22.04 -9.63
N LYS A 28 6.70 22.72 -10.52
CA LYS A 28 6.13 23.57 -11.56
C LYS A 28 5.67 22.77 -12.79
N ASP A 29 6.27 21.60 -13.01
CA ASP A 29 5.88 20.67 -14.08
C ASP A 29 4.90 19.62 -13.51
N GLU A 30 3.60 19.86 -13.68
CA GLU A 30 2.56 18.94 -13.21
C GLU A 30 2.68 17.53 -13.83
N ASN A 31 3.19 17.39 -15.06
CA ASN A 31 3.38 16.07 -15.66
C ASN A 31 4.53 15.31 -14.99
N ARG A 32 5.66 15.98 -14.69
CA ARG A 32 6.79 15.36 -13.98
C ARG A 32 6.43 15.03 -12.53
N LYS A 33 5.77 15.95 -11.83
CA LYS A 33 5.25 15.73 -10.48
C LYS A 33 4.28 14.54 -10.42
N SER A 34 3.30 14.47 -11.32
CA SER A 34 2.32 13.37 -11.36
C SER A 34 3.00 12.02 -11.59
N LYS A 35 3.95 11.91 -12.54
CA LYS A 35 4.74 10.67 -12.74
C LYS A 35 5.43 10.22 -11.46
N ILE A 36 6.04 11.15 -10.72
CA ILE A 36 6.70 10.87 -9.44
C ILE A 36 5.69 10.36 -8.41
N MET A 37 4.55 11.04 -8.25
CA MET A 37 3.53 10.64 -7.27
C MET A 37 2.92 9.27 -7.59
N ILE A 38 2.67 8.96 -8.87
CA ILE A 38 2.20 7.65 -9.33
C ILE A 38 3.20 6.56 -8.95
N MET A 39 4.47 6.76 -9.23
CA MET A 39 5.51 5.78 -8.93
C MET A 39 5.73 5.60 -7.43
N MET A 40 5.76 6.69 -6.66
CA MET A 40 5.92 6.60 -5.21
C MET A 40 4.73 5.91 -4.55
N SER A 41 3.51 6.22 -4.95
CA SER A 41 2.31 5.59 -4.40
C SER A 41 2.23 4.10 -4.77
N LEU A 42 2.42 3.74 -6.04
CA LEU A 42 2.35 2.34 -6.47
C LEU A 42 3.50 1.48 -5.91
N SER A 43 4.72 2.01 -5.88
CA SER A 43 5.87 1.27 -5.31
C SER A 43 5.68 1.03 -3.82
N ASN A 44 5.18 2.01 -3.06
CA ASN A 44 4.89 1.81 -1.64
C ASN A 44 3.66 0.92 -1.40
N LEU A 45 2.67 0.93 -2.28
CA LEU A 45 1.56 -0.03 -2.26
C LEU A 45 2.08 -1.47 -2.44
N CYS A 46 2.93 -1.71 -3.45
CA CYS A 46 3.56 -3.00 -3.69
C CYS A 46 4.44 -3.45 -2.51
N LYS A 47 5.22 -2.53 -1.91
CA LYS A 47 5.99 -2.81 -0.67
C LYS A 47 5.08 -3.20 0.49
N SER A 48 3.96 -2.51 0.65
CA SER A 48 2.98 -2.83 1.70
C SER A 48 2.40 -4.23 1.50
N TYR A 49 2.05 -4.61 0.27
CA TYR A 49 1.62 -5.98 -0.05
C TYR A 49 2.68 -7.03 0.26
N ARG A 50 3.93 -6.80 -0.18
CA ARG A 50 5.06 -7.71 0.08
C ARG A 50 5.26 -7.93 1.58
N ASN A 51 5.33 -6.85 2.34
CA ASN A 51 5.66 -6.88 3.77
C ASN A 51 4.50 -7.45 4.60
N TYR A 52 3.27 -7.04 4.32
CA TYR A 52 2.12 -7.44 5.11
C TYR A 52 1.71 -8.88 4.84
N PHE A 53 1.53 -9.25 3.57
CA PHE A 53 1.09 -10.61 3.21
C PHE A 53 2.24 -11.62 3.23
N LYS A 54 3.47 -11.20 3.53
CA LYS A 54 4.68 -12.05 3.57
C LYS A 54 4.80 -12.93 2.31
N ILE A 55 4.60 -12.33 1.14
CA ILE A 55 4.49 -13.09 -0.11
C ILE A 55 5.84 -13.75 -0.42
N PRO A 56 5.95 -15.09 -0.41
CA PRO A 56 7.20 -15.78 -0.68
C PRO A 56 7.67 -15.46 -2.10
N LYS A 57 8.99 -15.51 -2.34
CA LYS A 57 9.61 -15.42 -3.69
C LYS A 57 9.48 -14.07 -4.41
N ILE A 58 8.86 -13.05 -3.83
CA ILE A 58 8.93 -11.68 -4.33
C ILE A 58 10.20 -11.00 -3.79
N THR A 59 11.24 -10.98 -4.62
CA THR A 59 12.43 -10.16 -4.44
C THR A 59 12.27 -8.84 -5.19
N ASP A 60 13.09 -7.84 -4.87
CA ASP A 60 13.09 -6.55 -5.60
C ASP A 60 13.39 -6.72 -7.10
N LYS A 61 14.11 -7.79 -7.51
CA LYS A 61 14.33 -8.15 -8.91
C LYS A 61 13.08 -8.75 -9.60
N ASN A 62 12.33 -9.61 -8.91
CA ASN A 62 11.11 -10.22 -9.46
C ASN A 62 9.93 -9.22 -9.54
N LEU A 63 10.05 -8.14 -8.77
CA LEU A 63 9.18 -6.96 -8.76
C LEU A 63 9.21 -6.20 -10.11
N GLU A 64 10.34 -6.24 -10.81
CA GLU A 64 10.54 -5.54 -12.09
C GLU A 64 10.00 -6.32 -13.28
N SER A 65 10.03 -7.65 -13.26
CA SER A 65 9.52 -8.46 -14.39
C SER A 65 7.99 -8.64 -14.40
N GLY A 66 7.31 -8.49 -13.26
CA GLY A 66 5.85 -8.59 -13.15
C GLY A 66 5.25 -9.98 -13.45
N ASP A 67 6.10 -10.99 -13.71
CA ASP A 67 5.67 -12.31 -14.18
C ASP A 67 5.62 -13.39 -13.10
N THR A 68 5.94 -13.03 -11.85
CA THR A 68 5.83 -13.98 -10.74
C THR A 68 4.36 -14.16 -10.35
N LYS A 69 3.89 -15.42 -10.34
CA LYS A 69 2.55 -15.79 -9.85
C LYS A 69 2.51 -15.61 -8.33
N ILE A 70 1.47 -14.91 -7.85
CA ILE A 70 1.22 -14.76 -6.42
C ILE A 70 0.53 -16.04 -5.92
N GLU A 71 1.18 -16.73 -4.99
CA GLU A 71 0.58 -17.89 -4.32
C GLU A 71 -0.64 -17.46 -3.49
N LYS A 72 -1.55 -18.42 -3.24
CA LYS A 72 -2.79 -18.15 -2.50
C LYS A 72 -2.47 -17.71 -1.08
N ILE A 73 -3.06 -16.58 -0.68
CA ILE A 73 -2.89 -16.00 0.64
C ILE A 73 -3.72 -16.82 1.65
N THR A 74 -3.11 -17.13 2.79
CA THR A 74 -3.71 -17.96 3.85
C THR A 74 -4.05 -17.14 5.11
N GLU A 75 -4.82 -17.73 6.01
CA GLU A 75 -5.19 -17.12 7.31
C GLU A 75 -3.96 -16.88 8.21
N GLU A 76 -2.87 -17.64 8.02
CA GLU A 76 -1.62 -17.42 8.76
C GLU A 76 -0.93 -16.11 8.35
N GLN A 77 -1.18 -15.65 7.11
CA GLN A 77 -0.61 -14.41 6.59
C GLN A 77 -1.48 -13.20 6.94
N THR A 78 -2.81 -13.32 6.86
CA THR A 78 -3.72 -12.19 7.05
C THR A 78 -5.15 -12.63 7.35
N LEU A 79 -5.87 -11.83 8.13
CA LEU A 79 -7.32 -12.00 8.35
C LEU A 79 -8.17 -11.67 7.11
N TRP A 80 -7.55 -11.12 6.06
CA TRP A 80 -8.20 -10.69 4.83
C TRP A 80 -8.04 -11.68 3.67
N CYS A 81 -7.56 -12.91 3.93
CA CYS A 81 -7.28 -13.91 2.90
C CYS A 81 -8.53 -14.32 2.10
N THR A 82 -9.70 -14.19 2.72
CA THR A 82 -11.02 -14.52 2.18
C THR A 82 -11.44 -13.64 1.00
N PHE A 83 -10.81 -12.48 0.84
CA PHE A 83 -11.06 -11.54 -0.26
C PHE A 83 -10.33 -11.89 -1.56
N SER A 84 -9.41 -12.86 -1.53
CA SER A 84 -8.62 -13.29 -2.68
C SER A 84 -7.92 -12.12 -3.40
N LEU A 85 -7.03 -11.44 -2.66
CA LEU A 85 -6.34 -10.23 -3.12
C LEU A 85 -5.21 -10.51 -4.13
N GLU A 86 -4.91 -11.78 -4.44
CA GLU A 86 -3.76 -12.20 -5.23
C GLU A 86 -3.75 -11.59 -6.63
N ASP A 87 -4.90 -11.55 -7.32
CA ASP A 87 -5.00 -10.95 -8.66
C ASP A 87 -4.75 -9.44 -8.64
N ILE A 88 -5.22 -8.72 -7.60
CA ILE A 88 -4.96 -7.28 -7.45
C ILE A 88 -3.49 -7.04 -7.18
N ILE A 89 -2.91 -7.79 -6.25
CA ILE A 89 -1.50 -7.68 -5.89
C ILE A 89 -0.63 -7.94 -7.13
N GLN A 90 -0.89 -9.01 -7.87
CA GLN A 90 -0.17 -9.33 -9.11
C GLN A 90 -0.30 -8.21 -10.15
N ARG A 91 -1.50 -7.64 -10.30
CA ARG A 91 -1.73 -6.51 -11.20
C ARG A 91 -1.01 -5.26 -10.76
N SER A 92 -0.88 -4.99 -9.47
CA SER A 92 -0.12 -3.84 -8.97
C SER A 92 1.36 -3.96 -9.34
N PHE A 93 1.98 -5.13 -9.17
CA PHE A 93 3.36 -5.37 -9.60
C PHE A 93 3.52 -5.20 -11.12
N ARG A 94 2.63 -5.79 -11.92
CA ARG A 94 2.64 -5.65 -13.38
C ARG A 94 2.37 -4.22 -13.87
N ALA A 95 1.57 -3.45 -13.13
CA ALA A 95 1.35 -2.04 -13.42
C ALA A 95 2.61 -1.23 -13.15
N LEU A 96 3.35 -1.57 -12.09
CA LEU A 96 4.63 -0.94 -11.76
C LEU A 96 5.64 -1.12 -12.90
N THR A 97 5.86 -2.36 -13.36
CA THR A 97 6.71 -2.66 -14.53
C THR A 97 6.31 -1.85 -15.77
N ARG A 98 5.01 -1.77 -16.07
CA ARG A 98 4.53 -1.02 -17.23
C ARG A 98 4.77 0.48 -17.11
N LEU A 99 4.56 1.04 -15.92
CA LEU A 99 4.79 2.45 -15.66
C LEU A 99 6.27 2.82 -15.70
N ILE A 100 7.15 1.92 -15.25
CA ILE A 100 8.60 2.04 -15.41
C ILE A 100 8.94 2.19 -16.89
N ASN A 101 8.43 1.28 -17.73
CA ASN A 101 8.68 1.33 -19.18
C ASN A 101 8.06 2.57 -19.85
N GLU A 102 6.80 2.92 -19.56
CA GLU A 102 6.11 4.07 -20.18
C GLU A 102 6.69 5.42 -19.73
N PHE A 103 7.24 5.48 -18.53
CA PHE A 103 7.91 6.69 -18.03
C PHE A 103 9.38 6.75 -18.41
N GLU A 104 9.88 5.75 -19.15
CA GLU A 104 11.27 5.63 -19.60
C GLU A 104 12.25 5.60 -18.42
N PHE A 105 11.86 4.92 -17.33
CA PHE A 105 12.78 4.59 -16.25
C PHE A 105 13.55 3.34 -16.62
N GLU A 106 14.68 3.49 -17.31
CA GLU A 106 15.38 2.32 -17.86
C GLU A 106 15.93 1.39 -16.78
N ASP A 107 16.22 1.89 -15.55
CA ASP A 107 16.68 1.04 -14.44
C ASP A 107 16.51 1.73 -13.06
N LEU A 108 15.53 1.31 -12.24
CA LEU A 108 15.26 1.82 -10.87
C LEU A 108 16.47 1.70 -9.91
N HIS A 109 17.45 0.87 -10.25
CA HIS A 109 18.66 0.64 -9.48
C HIS A 109 19.88 1.43 -9.96
N ASN A 110 19.82 2.13 -11.09
CA ASN A 110 20.90 3.00 -11.57
C ASN A 110 20.88 4.37 -10.86
N PRO A 111 21.80 4.65 -9.91
CA PRO A 111 21.78 5.90 -9.15
C PRO A 111 22.16 7.14 -9.97
N GLU A 112 22.71 6.96 -11.18
CA GLU A 112 23.18 8.05 -12.05
C GLU A 112 22.04 8.71 -12.83
N GLN A 113 20.94 7.97 -13.09
CA GLN A 113 19.78 8.49 -13.82
C GLN A 113 19.10 9.65 -13.10
N THR A 114 18.84 10.72 -13.84
CA THR A 114 18.25 11.97 -13.34
C THR A 114 16.94 11.74 -12.60
N VAL A 115 16.13 10.78 -13.03
CA VAL A 115 14.80 10.59 -12.44
C VAL A 115 14.84 9.81 -11.11
N ILE A 116 15.85 8.96 -10.90
CA ILE A 116 16.07 8.28 -9.61
C ILE A 116 16.61 9.26 -8.56
N LYS A 117 17.37 10.26 -8.98
CA LYS A 117 17.77 11.38 -8.12
C LYS A 117 16.56 12.17 -7.64
N ASP A 118 15.53 12.35 -8.48
CA ASP A 118 14.27 13.00 -8.08
C ASP A 118 13.52 12.19 -7.02
N PHE A 119 13.40 10.86 -7.19
CA PHE A 119 12.76 9.99 -6.19
C PHE A 119 13.49 9.93 -4.85
N LYS A 120 14.83 10.10 -4.87
CA LYS A 120 15.69 10.15 -3.67
C LYS A 120 15.80 11.56 -3.08
N ASN A 121 15.18 12.57 -3.68
CA ASN A 121 15.20 13.94 -3.18
C ASN A 121 14.39 14.02 -1.88
N GLU A 122 15.04 14.48 -0.81
CA GLU A 122 14.45 14.56 0.52
C GLU A 122 13.17 15.43 0.56
N PHE A 123 13.12 16.52 -0.22
CA PHE A 123 11.94 17.38 -0.26
C PHE A 123 10.74 16.70 -0.94
N ILE A 124 10.99 15.89 -1.97
CA ILE A 124 9.96 15.08 -2.64
C ILE A 124 9.44 14.01 -1.68
N ILE A 125 10.36 13.32 -0.98
CA ILE A 125 10.00 12.31 0.03
C ILE A 125 9.15 12.93 1.14
N VAL A 126 9.55 14.08 1.67
CA VAL A 126 8.80 14.79 2.71
C VAL A 126 7.42 15.22 2.20
N HIS A 127 7.32 15.71 0.96
CA HIS A 127 6.04 16.09 0.38
C HIS A 127 5.10 14.89 0.25
N PHE A 128 5.58 13.79 -0.36
CA PHE A 128 4.80 12.57 -0.51
C PHE A 128 4.37 11.99 0.86
N ARG A 129 5.26 12.03 1.86
CA ARG A 129 4.95 11.60 3.21
C ARG A 129 3.81 12.43 3.82
N LYS A 130 3.80 13.75 3.66
CA LYS A 130 2.69 14.60 4.12
C LYS A 130 1.37 14.23 3.45
N MET A 131 1.37 14.01 2.14
CA MET A 131 0.18 13.56 1.42
C MET A 131 -0.32 12.20 1.96
N PHE A 132 0.59 11.25 2.15
CA PHE A 132 0.26 9.94 2.72
C PHE A 132 -0.30 10.03 4.13
N GLU A 133 0.31 10.85 5.01
CA GLU A 133 -0.15 11.04 6.38
C GLU A 133 -1.56 11.65 6.42
N GLN A 134 -1.87 12.60 5.53
CA GLN A 134 -3.22 13.16 5.37
C GLN A 134 -4.23 12.09 4.97
N GLU A 135 -3.95 11.32 3.91
CA GLU A 135 -4.84 10.26 3.43
C GLU A 135 -5.06 9.17 4.49
N LEU A 136 -3.99 8.77 5.20
CA LEU A 136 -4.07 7.81 6.28
C LEU A 136 -4.90 8.35 7.46
N MET A 137 -4.76 9.63 7.79
CA MET A 137 -5.55 10.28 8.83
C MET A 137 -7.04 10.32 8.47
N GLU A 138 -7.38 10.65 7.23
CA GLU A 138 -8.77 10.63 6.74
C GLU A 138 -9.36 9.22 6.84
N ILE A 139 -8.64 8.19 6.40
CA ILE A 139 -9.09 6.80 6.46
C ILE A 139 -9.28 6.36 7.91
N LYS A 140 -8.29 6.63 8.79
CA LYS A 140 -8.41 6.33 10.21
C LYS A 140 -9.58 7.05 10.86
N SER A 141 -9.87 8.29 10.47
CA SER A 141 -11.02 9.06 10.96
C SER A 141 -12.33 8.43 10.50
N LYS A 142 -12.45 8.11 9.21
CA LYS A 142 -13.59 7.40 8.61
C LYS A 142 -13.88 6.09 9.34
N PHE A 143 -12.85 5.36 9.75
CA PHE A 143 -12.97 4.09 10.44
C PHE A 143 -12.71 4.12 11.95
N LYS A 144 -12.75 5.31 12.58
CA LYS A 144 -12.33 5.49 13.99
C LYS A 144 -13.17 4.68 14.97
N ILE A 145 -14.47 4.56 14.71
CA ILE A 145 -15.40 3.83 15.55
C ILE A 145 -15.19 2.31 15.38
N TYR A 146 -14.97 1.86 14.14
CA TYR A 146 -14.81 0.46 13.76
C TYR A 146 -13.43 -0.14 14.06
N SER A 147 -12.40 0.70 14.23
CA SER A 147 -11.01 0.26 14.47
C SER A 147 -10.71 -0.10 15.92
N LYS A 148 -11.65 0.16 16.84
CA LYS A 148 -11.52 -0.23 18.25
C LYS A 148 -11.88 -1.70 18.42
N THR A 149 -10.85 -2.54 18.55
CA THR A 149 -11.01 -3.98 18.82
C THR A 149 -10.26 -4.35 20.10
N ARG A 150 -10.77 -5.34 20.84
CA ARG A 150 -10.10 -5.89 22.03
C ARG A 150 -8.85 -6.71 21.69
N TYR A 151 -8.61 -6.98 20.41
CA TYR A 151 -7.59 -7.92 19.95
C TYR A 151 -6.52 -7.26 19.10
N ASN A 152 -5.29 -7.23 19.61
CA ASN A 152 -4.13 -6.61 18.94
C ASN A 152 -3.89 -7.12 17.51
N THR A 153 -4.16 -8.40 17.23
CA THR A 153 -4.00 -8.99 15.89
C THR A 153 -4.97 -8.40 14.89
N THR A 154 -6.22 -8.17 15.30
CA THR A 154 -7.26 -7.57 14.46
C THR A 154 -7.00 -6.08 14.25
N GLU A 155 -6.56 -5.38 15.30
CA GLU A 155 -6.14 -3.98 15.22
C GLU A 155 -4.97 -3.81 14.23
N THR A 156 -3.96 -4.68 14.33
CA THR A 156 -2.82 -4.68 13.42
C THR A 156 -3.26 -4.95 11.99
N ALA A 157 -4.12 -5.96 11.77
CA ALA A 157 -4.62 -6.30 10.44
C ALA A 157 -5.45 -5.16 9.82
N LEU A 158 -6.25 -4.44 10.60
CA LEU A 158 -6.99 -3.25 10.17
C LEU A 158 -6.04 -2.09 9.83
N HIS A 159 -5.05 -1.84 10.69
CA HIS A 159 -4.10 -0.76 10.47
C HIS A 159 -3.32 -0.94 9.16
N GLN A 160 -2.90 -2.17 8.86
CA GLN A 160 -2.20 -2.49 7.61
C GLN A 160 -3.09 -2.28 6.38
N MET A 161 -4.39 -2.58 6.48
CA MET A 161 -5.34 -2.28 5.40
C MET A 161 -5.53 -0.77 5.19
N PHE A 162 -5.53 0.03 6.26
CA PHE A 162 -5.61 1.50 6.13
C PHE A 162 -4.39 2.08 5.41
N ILE A 163 -3.19 1.54 5.66
CA ILE A 163 -1.97 1.92 4.93
C ILE A 163 -2.11 1.60 3.43
N ILE A 164 -2.57 0.38 3.11
CA ILE A 164 -2.84 -0.06 1.73
C ILE A 164 -3.86 0.88 1.05
N PHE A 165 -4.96 1.21 1.73
CA PHE A 165 -5.98 2.11 1.23
C PHE A 165 -5.43 3.52 0.95
N ALA A 166 -4.59 4.04 1.84
CA ALA A 166 -3.99 5.37 1.69
C ALA A 166 -3.09 5.44 0.45
N TYR A 167 -2.17 4.48 0.28
CA TYR A 167 -1.32 4.45 -0.92
C TYR A 167 -2.12 4.28 -2.20
N TYR A 168 -3.13 3.40 -2.19
CA TYR A 168 -4.00 3.20 -3.34
C TYR A 168 -4.81 4.46 -3.70
N LYS A 169 -5.32 5.21 -2.71
CA LYS A 169 -6.11 6.44 -2.96
C LYS A 169 -5.26 7.52 -3.63
N ILE A 170 -4.01 7.70 -3.20
CA ILE A 170 -3.05 8.58 -3.88
C ILE A 170 -2.81 8.11 -5.30
N PHE A 171 -2.44 6.83 -5.48
CA PHE A 171 -2.16 6.25 -6.80
C PHE A 171 -3.32 6.47 -7.77
N LYS A 172 -4.54 6.12 -7.34
CA LYS A 172 -5.75 6.26 -8.14
C LYS A 172 -5.96 7.71 -8.57
N ARG A 173 -5.88 8.66 -7.63
CA ARG A 173 -6.07 10.09 -7.91
C ARG A 173 -5.09 10.59 -8.97
N GLU A 174 -3.82 10.25 -8.85
CA GLU A 174 -2.79 10.72 -9.78
C GLU A 174 -2.92 10.07 -11.17
N VAL A 175 -3.30 8.78 -11.23
CA VAL A 175 -3.56 8.10 -12.50
C VAL A 175 -4.78 8.68 -13.22
N GLU A 176 -5.85 9.02 -12.51
CA GLU A 176 -7.07 9.56 -13.12
C GLU A 176 -6.87 10.96 -13.73
N GLN A 177 -5.84 11.70 -13.29
CA GLN A 177 -5.52 13.03 -13.79
C GLN A 177 -4.65 13.02 -15.07
N ARG A 178 -4.21 11.85 -15.53
CA ARG A 178 -3.23 11.72 -16.63
C ARG A 178 -3.73 10.83 -17.77
N LYS A 179 -3.34 11.18 -19.00
CA LYS A 179 -3.50 10.31 -20.17
C LYS A 179 -2.29 9.39 -20.30
N PHE A 180 -2.56 8.10 -20.52
CA PHE A 180 -1.56 7.07 -20.74
C PHE A 180 -1.66 6.54 -22.17
N SER A 181 -0.65 5.76 -22.58
CA SER A 181 -0.78 4.94 -23.78
C SER A 181 -2.02 4.05 -23.71
N LYS A 182 -2.59 3.66 -24.85
CA LYS A 182 -3.80 2.82 -24.91
C LYS A 182 -3.65 1.54 -24.08
N ILE A 183 -2.49 0.88 -24.18
CA ILE A 183 -2.21 -0.39 -23.50
C ILE A 183 -2.11 -0.18 -21.99
N THR A 184 -1.31 0.79 -21.53
CA THR A 184 -1.14 1.08 -20.10
C THR A 184 -2.42 1.61 -19.48
N GLY A 185 -3.13 2.51 -20.17
CA GLY A 185 -4.42 3.04 -19.72
C GLY A 185 -5.45 1.94 -19.50
N MET A 186 -5.55 0.97 -20.42
CA MET A 186 -6.42 -0.20 -20.24
C MET A 186 -6.03 -1.05 -19.03
N TYR A 187 -4.72 -1.26 -18.82
CA TYR A 187 -4.21 -2.03 -17.69
C TYR A 187 -4.52 -1.35 -16.35
N LEU A 188 -4.23 -0.05 -16.24
CA LEU A 188 -4.48 0.77 -15.06
C LEU A 188 -5.97 0.86 -14.75
N LYS A 189 -6.82 1.05 -15.76
CA LYS A 189 -8.29 1.03 -15.60
C LYS A 189 -8.76 -0.30 -15.02
N THR A 190 -8.23 -1.42 -15.52
CA THR A 190 -8.58 -2.76 -15.02
C THR A 190 -8.13 -2.95 -13.57
N LEU A 191 -6.90 -2.53 -13.23
CA LEU A 191 -6.38 -2.56 -11.86
C LEU A 191 -7.29 -1.73 -10.92
N ILE A 192 -7.61 -0.49 -11.29
CA ILE A 192 -8.46 0.41 -10.49
C ILE A 192 -9.85 -0.19 -10.29
N THR A 193 -10.50 -0.67 -11.36
CA THR A 193 -11.85 -1.25 -11.27
C THR A 193 -11.89 -2.45 -10.32
N LYS A 194 -10.94 -3.39 -10.47
CA LYS A 194 -10.89 -4.58 -9.60
C LYS A 194 -10.56 -4.22 -8.16
N THR A 195 -9.62 -3.30 -7.96
CA THR A 195 -9.21 -2.86 -6.62
C THR A 195 -10.34 -2.13 -5.90
N ASN A 196 -11.05 -1.22 -6.58
CA ASN A 196 -12.23 -0.54 -6.03
C ASN A 196 -13.29 -1.54 -5.56
N ARG A 197 -13.57 -2.58 -6.37
CA ARG A 197 -14.55 -3.60 -6.00
C ARG A 197 -14.13 -4.33 -4.72
N LYS A 198 -12.89 -4.83 -4.65
CA LYS A 198 -12.40 -5.54 -3.47
C LYS A 198 -12.28 -4.68 -2.23
N PHE A 199 -11.84 -3.44 -2.39
CA PHE A 199 -11.73 -2.54 -1.25
C PHE A 199 -13.11 -2.17 -0.72
N LYS A 200 -14.13 -2.02 -1.59
CA LYS A 200 -15.51 -1.84 -1.15
C LYS A 200 -16.01 -3.03 -0.33
N GLU A 201 -15.79 -4.27 -0.80
CA GLU A 201 -16.16 -5.48 -0.04
C GLU A 201 -15.48 -5.50 1.35
N ILE A 202 -14.21 -5.08 1.44
CA ILE A 202 -13.48 -4.98 2.72
C ILE A 202 -14.04 -3.85 3.60
N GLU A 203 -14.32 -2.68 3.03
CA GLU A 203 -14.90 -1.55 3.77
C GLU A 203 -16.26 -1.89 4.37
N GLU A 204 -17.09 -2.67 3.66
CA GLU A 204 -18.39 -3.15 4.15
C GLU A 204 -18.21 -4.04 5.39
N VAL A 205 -17.30 -5.02 5.34
CA VAL A 205 -16.98 -5.86 6.51
C VAL A 205 -16.45 -5.06 7.69
N ILE A 206 -15.63 -4.03 7.45
CA ILE A 206 -15.15 -3.15 8.53
C ILE A 206 -16.33 -2.41 9.19
N LYS A 207 -17.32 -1.96 8.40
CA LYS A 207 -18.48 -1.22 8.91
C LYS A 207 -19.50 -2.10 9.63
N GLU A 208 -19.69 -3.34 9.21
CA GLU A 208 -20.63 -4.27 9.85
C GLU A 208 -20.27 -4.55 11.32
N ASN A 209 -18.98 -4.49 11.66
CA ASN A 209 -18.44 -4.76 13.00
C ASN A 209 -18.80 -3.72 14.09
N GLU A 210 -19.64 -2.71 13.80
CA GLU A 210 -20.12 -1.72 14.79
C GLU A 210 -21.29 -2.24 15.66
N LYS A 211 -22.00 -3.28 15.22
CA LYS A 211 -23.25 -3.73 15.86
C LYS A 211 -23.12 -4.92 16.80
N THR A 212 -21.94 -5.52 16.91
CA THR A 212 -21.83 -6.84 17.53
C THR A 212 -20.69 -6.97 18.53
N ASP A 213 -20.92 -7.78 19.55
CA ASP A 213 -19.92 -8.18 20.52
C ASP A 213 -18.90 -9.08 19.82
N PHE A 214 -17.71 -8.55 19.56
CA PHE A 214 -16.61 -9.27 18.88
C PHE A 214 -16.32 -10.66 19.49
N GLU A 215 -16.51 -10.84 20.81
CA GLU A 215 -16.32 -12.14 21.45
C GLU A 215 -17.46 -13.10 21.08
N LYS A 216 -18.71 -12.61 21.14
CA LYS A 216 -19.90 -13.36 20.79
C LYS A 216 -19.90 -13.78 19.31
N ASP A 217 -19.56 -12.87 18.40
CA ASP A 217 -19.50 -13.13 16.95
C ASP A 217 -18.43 -14.18 16.62
N MET A 218 -17.25 -14.06 17.22
CA MET A 218 -16.20 -15.06 17.02
C MET A 218 -16.63 -16.45 17.53
N LEU A 219 -17.32 -16.52 18.67
CA LEU A 219 -17.86 -17.78 19.19
C LEU A 219 -19.00 -18.32 18.31
N GLU A 220 -19.82 -17.45 17.73
CA GLU A 220 -20.88 -17.83 16.81
C GLU A 220 -20.33 -18.36 15.48
N LEU A 221 -19.34 -17.67 14.89
CA LEU A 221 -18.59 -18.16 13.73
C LEU A 221 -17.97 -19.54 14.00
N LEU A 222 -17.42 -19.75 15.21
CA LEU A 222 -16.87 -21.03 15.63
C LEU A 222 -17.96 -22.12 15.68
N LYS A 223 -19.13 -21.82 16.24
CA LYS A 223 -20.27 -22.76 16.29
C LYS A 223 -20.74 -23.18 14.90
N PHE A 224 -20.84 -22.23 13.96
CA PHE A 224 -21.20 -22.57 12.59
C PHE A 224 -20.13 -23.44 11.91
N GLU A 225 -18.85 -23.14 12.13
CA GLU A 225 -17.75 -23.97 11.61
C GLU A 225 -17.81 -25.41 12.18
N GLU A 226 -18.08 -25.56 13.47
CA GLU A 226 -18.24 -26.85 14.16
C GLU A 226 -19.48 -27.63 13.70
N ALA A 227 -20.54 -26.93 13.31
CA ALA A 227 -21.73 -27.52 12.69
C ALA A 227 -21.50 -27.93 11.21
N GLY A 228 -20.27 -27.83 10.71
CA GLY A 228 -19.88 -28.25 9.37
C GLY A 228 -20.08 -27.18 8.28
N PHE A 229 -20.47 -25.96 8.64
CA PHE A 229 -20.57 -24.86 7.68
C PHE A 229 -19.19 -24.31 7.34
N LYS A 230 -18.96 -24.01 6.07
CA LYS A 230 -17.71 -23.39 5.62
C LYS A 230 -17.70 -21.92 5.97
N ILE A 231 -16.98 -21.56 7.03
CA ILE A 231 -16.85 -20.17 7.50
C ILE A 231 -15.62 -19.49 6.90
N LYS A 232 -15.79 -18.21 6.58
CA LYS A 232 -14.72 -17.30 6.18
C LYS A 232 -14.44 -16.38 7.36
N TRP A 233 -13.30 -16.53 8.02
CA TRP A 233 -12.86 -15.69 9.14
C TRP A 233 -12.41 -14.29 8.70
N ALA A 234 -13.22 -13.61 7.87
CA ALA A 234 -12.89 -12.32 7.28
C ALA A 234 -12.83 -11.23 8.36
N GLY A 235 -11.63 -10.74 8.67
CA GLY A 235 -11.44 -9.71 9.70
C GLY A 235 -11.53 -10.22 11.14
N TYR A 236 -11.68 -11.53 11.37
CA TYR A 236 -11.76 -12.16 12.69
C TYR A 236 -10.64 -13.19 12.88
N SER A 237 -10.21 -13.44 14.12
CA SER A 237 -9.17 -14.43 14.41
C SER A 237 -9.76 -15.74 14.94
N ARG A 238 -9.78 -16.78 14.10
CA ARG A 238 -10.15 -18.15 14.49
C ARG A 238 -9.40 -18.63 15.74
N LYS A 239 -8.10 -18.33 15.80
CA LYS A 239 -7.24 -18.69 16.95
C LYS A 239 -7.70 -18.02 18.25
N GLN A 240 -8.23 -16.79 18.17
CA GLN A 240 -8.77 -16.10 19.35
C GLN A 240 -10.14 -16.63 19.73
N ALA A 241 -11.00 -16.93 18.75
CA ALA A 241 -12.28 -17.60 18.99
C ALA A 241 -12.12 -18.92 19.77
N LEU A 242 -11.16 -19.77 19.38
CA LEU A 242 -10.85 -21.02 20.08
C LEU A 242 -10.38 -20.78 21.53
N LYS A 243 -9.58 -19.73 21.77
CA LYS A 243 -9.12 -19.36 23.12
C LYS A 243 -10.24 -18.81 24.01
N LEU A 244 -11.21 -18.11 23.43
CA LEU A 244 -12.39 -17.65 24.15
C LEU A 244 -13.25 -18.84 24.57
N ARG A 245 -13.49 -19.78 23.64
CA ARG A 245 -14.23 -21.02 23.93
C ARG A 245 -13.58 -21.81 25.06
N SER A 246 -12.25 -21.91 25.10
CA SER A 246 -11.57 -22.66 26.16
C SER A 246 -11.64 -21.99 27.54
N ARG A 247 -12.11 -20.73 27.62
CA ARG A 247 -12.23 -19.95 28.85
C ARG A 247 -13.67 -19.74 29.31
N ALA A 248 -14.65 -20.09 28.46
CA ALA A 248 -16.08 -20.05 28.74
C ALA A 248 -16.56 -21.42 29.23
#